data_AF-A0AAV4GYE6-F1
#
_entry.id   AF-A0AAV4GYE6-F1
#
_cell.length_a   1.000
_cell.length_b   1.000
_cell.length_c   1.000
_cell.angle_alpha   90.00
_cell.angle_beta   90.00
_cell.angle_gamma   90.00
#
_symmetry.space_group_name_H-M   'P 1'
#
loop_
_entity.id
_entity.type
_entity.pdbx_description
1 polymer ?
#
loop_
_entity_poly.entity_id
_entity_poly.type
_entity_poly.pdbx_seq_one_letter_code
_entity_poly.pdbx_strand_id
1 'polypeptide(L)'
;MAHQGAVQTFWGVVKAVDWEEKEAVITDHNGVDIEEVLLGLEAVSIKPKIGSNCLIGIIDNKVEQCFLIWAEELEELGIKSERLKVDSQVDISFESQNLGDLFRRLCDELKKVIVVQGTSPNIPAIEKIVADSKKVLI
;
A
#
# COMPACT_ATOMS: atom_id res chain seq x y z
N MET A 1 0.31 -12.68 39.94
CA MET A 1 1.08 -13.45 38.94
C MET A 1 0.77 -12.83 37.59
N ALA A 2 1.77 -12.34 36.86
CA ALA A 2 1.55 -11.84 35.50
C ALA A 2 1.20 -13.04 34.61
N HIS A 3 0.04 -13.00 33.97
CA HIS A 3 -0.27 -13.94 32.88
C HIS A 3 0.66 -13.60 31.72
N GLN A 4 1.77 -14.32 31.60
CA GLN A 4 2.51 -14.34 30.35
C GLN A 4 1.65 -15.14 29.37
N GLY A 5 0.80 -14.43 28.62
CA GLY A 5 -0.05 -15.02 27.60
C GLY A 5 0.82 -15.76 26.57
N ALA A 6 0.28 -16.82 25.98
CA ALA A 6 0.94 -17.53 24.89
C ALA A 6 1.30 -16.53 23.77
N VAL A 7 2.51 -16.65 23.23
CA VAL A 7 3.03 -15.75 22.19
C VAL A 7 2.12 -15.85 20.95
N GLN A 8 1.39 -14.77 20.64
CA GLN A 8 0.49 -14.70 19.48
C GLN A 8 1.17 -14.13 18.23
N THR A 9 2.41 -13.67 18.35
CA THR A 9 3.11 -12.98 17.26
C THR A 9 4.60 -13.31 17.29
N PHE A 10 5.22 -13.45 16.13
CA PHE A 10 6.67 -13.62 16.03
C PHE A 10 7.24 -12.84 14.84
N TRP A 11 8.53 -12.53 14.93
CA TRP A 11 9.30 -11.96 13.83
C TRP A 11 9.89 -13.06 12.96
N GLY A 12 9.91 -12.83 11.65
CA GLY A 12 10.54 -13.72 10.69
C GLY A 12 11.04 -12.98 9.46
N VAL A 13 11.57 -13.74 8.51
CA VAL A 13 12.07 -13.26 7.22
C VAL A 13 11.31 -13.95 6.11
N VAL A 14 10.85 -13.18 5.13
CA VAL A 14 10.13 -13.71 3.97
C VAL A 14 11.06 -14.52 3.09
N LYS A 15 10.79 -15.82 2.93
CA LYS A 15 11.59 -16.73 2.12
C LYS A 15 11.03 -16.92 0.71
N ALA A 16 9.71 -17.08 0.60
CA ALA A 16 9.01 -17.24 -0.66
C ALA A 16 7.59 -16.66 -0.57
N VAL A 17 7.02 -16.31 -1.72
CA VAL A 17 5.70 -15.68 -1.86
C VAL A 17 4.98 -16.35 -3.03
N ASP A 18 3.82 -16.93 -2.75
CA ASP A 18 2.82 -17.30 -3.75
C ASP A 18 1.71 -16.25 -3.75
N TRP A 19 1.76 -15.36 -4.74
CA TRP A 19 0.81 -14.25 -4.83
C TRP A 19 -0.55 -14.65 -5.43
N GLU A 20 -0.63 -15.80 -6.08
CA GLU A 20 -1.88 -16.33 -6.66
C GLU A 20 -2.73 -16.94 -5.54
N GLU A 21 -2.13 -17.82 -4.74
CA GLU A 21 -2.79 -18.48 -3.60
C GLU A 21 -2.85 -17.60 -2.33
N LYS A 22 -2.17 -16.45 -2.33
CA LYS A 22 -2.07 -15.52 -1.19
C LYS A 22 -1.39 -16.12 0.03
N GLU A 23 -0.31 -16.85 -0.21
CA GLU A 23 0.47 -17.53 0.82
C GLU A 23 1.97 -17.20 0.72
N ALA A 24 2.69 -17.41 1.82
CA ALA A 24 4.13 -17.22 1.88
C ALA A 24 4.80 -18.24 2.79
N VAL A 25 6.10 -18.38 2.58
CA VAL A 25 7.01 -19.13 3.47
C VAL A 25 7.80 -18.13 4.27
N ILE A 26 7.75 -18.25 5.60
CA ILE A 26 8.44 -17.35 6.53
C ILE A 26 9.41 -18.15 7.39
N THR A 27 10.67 -17.74 7.41
CA THR A 27 11.68 -18.32 8.31
C THR A 27 11.65 -17.57 9.63
N ASP A 28 11.39 -18.26 10.73
CA ASP A 28 11.39 -17.68 12.08
C ASP A 28 12.82 -17.38 12.59
N HIS A 29 12.90 -16.76 13.78
CA HIS A 29 14.17 -16.46 14.44
C HIS A 29 15.03 -17.70 14.81
N ASN A 30 14.45 -18.90 14.82
CA ASN A 30 15.16 -20.15 15.07
C ASN A 30 15.61 -20.83 13.76
N GLY A 31 15.31 -20.24 12.60
CA GLY A 31 15.63 -20.81 11.29
C GLY A 31 14.63 -21.88 10.84
N VAL A 32 13.44 -21.93 11.43
CA VAL A 32 12.36 -22.85 11.05
C VAL A 32 11.46 -22.17 10.03
N ASP A 33 11.24 -22.85 8.91
CA ASP A 33 10.30 -22.39 7.90
C ASP A 33 8.86 -22.72 8.31
N ILE A 34 8.01 -21.72 8.20
CA ILE A 34 6.57 -21.82 8.39
C ILE A 34 5.96 -21.61 7.01
N GLU A 35 5.31 -22.66 6.53
CA GLU A 35 4.62 -22.72 5.24
C GLU A 35 3.19 -22.14 5.36
N GLU A 36 2.55 -21.88 4.22
CA GLU A 36 1.12 -21.50 4.13
C GLU A 36 0.74 -20.27 4.98
N VAL A 37 1.68 -19.32 5.16
CA VAL A 37 1.39 -18.07 5.89
C VAL A 37 0.54 -17.16 5.02
N LEU A 38 -0.68 -16.85 5.47
CA LEU A 38 -1.62 -16.01 4.72
C LEU A 38 -1.07 -14.59 4.53
N LEU A 39 -1.13 -14.06 3.31
CA LEU A 39 -0.65 -12.73 2.94
C LEU A 39 -1.66 -11.62 3.25
N GLY A 40 -2.13 -11.60 4.49
CA GLY A 40 -3.19 -10.73 4.99
C GLY A 40 -4.52 -11.46 5.15
N LEU A 41 -5.59 -10.70 5.41
CA LEU A 41 -6.93 -11.23 5.73
C LEU A 41 -7.98 -10.57 4.83
N GLU A 42 -8.03 -11.03 3.57
CA GLU A 42 -8.96 -10.66 2.49
C GLU A 42 -9.13 -9.17 2.15
N ALA A 43 -9.58 -8.37 3.11
CA ALA A 43 -9.78 -6.93 3.02
C ALA A 43 -8.46 -6.18 2.86
N VAL A 44 -7.39 -6.71 3.45
CA VAL A 44 -6.01 -6.23 3.26
C VAL A 44 -5.19 -7.41 2.81
N SER A 45 -4.49 -7.25 1.69
CA SER A 45 -3.54 -8.22 1.14
C SER A 45 -2.19 -7.56 0.98
N ILE A 46 -1.13 -8.23 1.43
CA ILE A 46 0.22 -7.66 1.51
C ILE A 46 1.13 -8.59 0.73
N LYS A 47 1.75 -8.11 -0.34
CA LYS A 47 2.81 -8.82 -1.04
C LYS A 47 4.16 -8.34 -0.51
N PRO A 48 4.76 -9.00 0.49
CA PRO A 48 6.05 -8.57 1.00
C PRO A 48 7.15 -8.88 -0.01
N LYS A 49 8.25 -8.15 0.07
CA LYS A 49 9.45 -8.47 -0.70
C LYS A 49 10.18 -9.66 -0.08
N ILE A 50 10.66 -10.58 -0.91
CA ILE A 50 11.50 -11.69 -0.46
C ILE A 50 12.75 -11.12 0.25
N GLY A 51 13.09 -11.69 1.41
CA GLY A 51 14.17 -11.24 2.28
C GLY A 51 13.80 -10.13 3.26
N SER A 52 12.58 -9.57 3.19
CA SER A 52 12.11 -8.56 4.14
C SER A 52 11.88 -9.18 5.52
N ASN A 53 12.19 -8.43 6.59
CA ASN A 53 11.68 -8.78 7.91
C ASN A 53 10.17 -8.54 7.95
N CYS A 54 9.47 -9.38 8.70
CA CYS A 54 8.03 -9.33 8.84
C CYS A 54 7.56 -9.72 10.23
N LEU A 55 6.40 -9.19 10.60
CA LEU A 55 5.67 -9.57 11.81
C LEU A 55 4.52 -10.49 11.41
N ILE A 56 4.49 -11.67 12.00
CA ILE A 56 3.47 -12.69 11.78
C ILE A 56 2.56 -12.79 12.98
N GLY A 57 1.25 -12.93 12.74
CA GLY A 57 0.23 -13.25 13.73
C GLY A 57 -0.15 -14.72 13.66
N ILE A 58 -0.40 -15.31 14.83
CA ILE A 58 -0.88 -16.69 15.01
C ILE A 58 -2.36 -16.63 15.37
N ILE A 59 -3.18 -17.45 14.69
CA ILE A 59 -4.62 -17.60 14.98
C ILE A 59 -4.79 -18.82 15.89
N ASP A 60 -5.60 -18.69 16.94
CA ASP A 60 -5.98 -19.79 17.86
C ASP A 60 -4.79 -20.57 18.48
N ASN A 61 -3.61 -19.96 18.61
CA ASN A 61 -2.36 -20.63 19.03
C ASN A 61 -1.90 -21.77 18.12
N LYS A 62 -2.31 -21.76 16.85
CA LYS A 62 -1.98 -22.78 15.86
C LYS A 62 -0.97 -22.22 14.87
N VAL A 63 0.25 -22.73 14.89
CA VAL A 63 1.34 -22.26 14.00
C VAL A 63 1.01 -22.54 12.54
N GLU A 64 0.20 -23.57 12.28
CA GLU A 64 -0.38 -23.86 10.98
C GLU A 64 -1.47 -22.85 10.54
N GLN A 65 -1.84 -21.89 11.39
CA GLN A 65 -2.78 -20.81 11.10
C GLN A 65 -2.13 -19.45 11.34
N CYS A 66 -1.19 -19.10 10.46
CA CYS A 66 -0.48 -17.84 10.53
C CYS A 66 -0.91 -16.86 9.43
N PHE A 67 -0.79 -15.57 9.72
CA PHE A 67 -0.98 -14.52 8.73
C PHE A 67 0.04 -13.40 8.90
N LEU A 68 0.42 -12.79 7.78
CA LEU A 68 1.28 -11.63 7.74
C LEU A 68 0.52 -10.42 8.29
N ILE A 69 1.03 -9.85 9.39
CA ILE A 69 0.52 -8.58 9.93
C ILE A 69 1.12 -7.43 9.12
N TRP A 70 2.44 -7.43 8.93
CA TRP A 70 3.16 -6.40 8.18
C TRP A 70 4.59 -6.86 7.82
N ALA A 71 5.20 -6.18 6.84
CA ALA A 71 6.61 -6.35 6.50
C ALA A 71 7.30 -5.00 6.25
N GLU A 72 8.62 -4.96 6.43
CA GLU A 72 9.42 -3.74 6.26
C GLU A 72 9.43 -3.23 4.80
N GLU A 73 9.50 -4.15 3.83
CA GLU A 73 9.45 -3.85 2.40
C GLU A 73 8.31 -4.60 1.73
N LEU A 74 7.47 -3.86 1.00
CA LEU A 74 6.31 -4.38 0.27
C LEU A 74 6.49 -4.17 -1.23
N GLU A 75 6.17 -5.18 -2.02
CA GLU A 75 6.01 -5.05 -3.48
C GLU A 75 4.62 -4.54 -3.84
N GLU A 76 3.59 -4.96 -3.11
CA GLU A 76 2.19 -4.61 -3.38
C GLU A 76 1.37 -4.56 -2.08
N LEU A 77 0.46 -3.60 -2.00
CA LEU A 77 -0.56 -3.52 -0.95
C LEU A 77 -1.94 -3.41 -1.59
N GLY A 78 -2.76 -4.44 -1.41
CA GLY A 78 -4.15 -4.46 -1.85
C GLY A 78 -5.10 -4.14 -0.70
N ILE A 79 -6.01 -3.19 -0.91
CA ILE A 79 -7.06 -2.81 0.04
C ILE A 79 -8.42 -2.93 -0.64
N LYS A 80 -9.30 -3.76 -0.08
CA LYS A 80 -10.71 -3.88 -0.49
C LYS A 80 -11.58 -3.10 0.51
N SER A 81 -11.99 -1.90 0.13
CA SER A 81 -12.88 -1.07 0.93
C SER A 81 -13.78 -0.22 0.02
N GLU A 82 -15.02 0.04 0.44
CA GLU A 82 -15.92 1.00 -0.24
C GLU A 82 -15.38 2.43 -0.13
N ARG A 83 -14.66 2.74 0.95
CA ARG A 83 -14.10 4.06 1.20
C ARG A 83 -12.76 3.97 1.91
N LEU A 84 -11.74 4.60 1.34
CA LEU A 84 -10.48 4.90 2.02
C LEU A 84 -10.51 6.36 2.47
N LYS A 85 -10.39 6.60 3.78
CA LYS A 85 -10.24 7.93 4.34
C LYS A 85 -8.76 8.15 4.69
N VAL A 86 -8.15 9.16 4.08
CA VAL A 86 -6.83 9.64 4.47
C VAL A 86 -7.04 10.94 5.22
N ASP A 87 -6.59 10.99 6.49
CA ASP A 87 -6.80 12.14 7.37
C ASP A 87 -5.86 13.33 7.06
N SER A 88 -4.90 13.12 6.16
CA SER A 88 -3.95 14.14 5.70
C SER A 88 -3.76 14.09 4.18
N GLN A 89 -2.60 14.54 3.69
CA GLN A 89 -2.28 14.57 2.27
C GLN A 89 -1.74 13.22 1.79
N VAL A 90 -1.85 12.95 0.49
CA VAL A 90 -1.29 11.75 -0.14
C VAL A 90 -0.21 12.16 -1.12
N ASP A 91 0.96 11.54 -1.01
CA ASP A 91 2.00 11.54 -2.04
C ASP A 91 1.87 10.23 -2.83
N ILE A 92 1.62 10.35 -4.14
CA ILE A 92 1.60 9.22 -5.07
C ILE A 92 2.71 9.45 -6.08
N SER A 93 3.81 8.72 -5.92
CA SER A 93 5.02 8.85 -6.72
C SER A 93 5.35 7.55 -7.46
N PHE A 94 5.66 7.66 -8.74
CA PHE A 94 6.11 6.56 -9.60
C PHE A 94 7.54 6.84 -10.06
N GLU A 95 8.52 6.07 -9.55
CA GLU A 95 9.98 6.13 -9.82
C GLU A 95 10.64 7.52 -9.77
N SER A 96 10.20 8.48 -10.60
CA SER A 96 10.68 9.86 -10.70
C SER A 96 9.58 10.92 -10.90
N GLN A 97 8.29 10.53 -10.98
CA GLN A 97 7.18 11.46 -11.21
C GLN A 97 6.12 11.33 -10.12
N ASN A 98 5.76 12.45 -9.51
CA ASN A 98 4.64 12.55 -8.59
C ASN A 98 3.34 12.90 -9.36
N LEU A 99 2.21 12.31 -8.97
CA LEU A 99 0.90 12.51 -9.60
C LEU A 99 0.44 13.98 -9.58
N GLY A 100 0.74 14.70 -8.50
CA GLY A 100 0.51 16.13 -8.36
C GLY A 100 1.23 16.93 -9.44
N ASP A 101 2.49 16.62 -9.71
CA ASP A 101 3.26 17.27 -10.79
C ASP A 101 2.74 16.90 -12.18
N LEU A 102 2.41 15.64 -12.42
CA LEU A 102 1.79 15.20 -13.67
C LEU A 102 0.49 15.97 -13.94
N PHE A 103 -0.36 16.10 -12.93
CA PHE A 103 -1.63 16.83 -13.01
C PHE A 103 -1.41 18.33 -13.26
N ARG A 104 -0.44 18.94 -12.58
CA ARG A 104 -0.07 20.36 -12.81
C ARG A 104 0.36 20.60 -14.26
N ARG A 105 1.25 19.76 -14.81
CA ARG A 105 1.68 19.87 -16.22
C ARG A 105 0.51 19.76 -17.19
N LEU A 106 -0.42 18.84 -16.95
CA LEU A 106 -1.63 18.71 -17.76
C LEU A 106 -2.45 20.01 -17.73
N CYS A 107 -2.71 20.57 -16.54
CA CYS A 107 -3.42 21.84 -16.43
C CYS A 107 -2.69 23.00 -17.13
N ASP A 108 -1.37 23.03 -17.07
CA ASP A 108 -0.57 24.07 -17.74
C ASP A 108 -0.62 23.95 -19.27
N GLU A 109 -0.66 22.74 -19.83
CA GLU A 109 -0.91 22.55 -21.26
C GLU A 109 -2.34 22.95 -21.65
N LEU A 110 -3.35 22.63 -20.83
CA LEU A 110 -4.74 23.03 -21.08
C LEU A 110 -4.91 24.56 -21.12
N LYS A 111 -4.14 25.31 -20.32
CA LYS A 111 -4.19 26.79 -20.32
C LYS A 111 -3.66 27.41 -21.62
N LYS A 112 -2.87 26.67 -22.41
CA LYS A 112 -2.29 27.13 -23.67
C LYS A 112 -3.21 26.93 -24.87
N VAL A 113 -4.31 26.19 -24.71
CA VAL A 113 -5.23 25.87 -25.80
C VAL A 113 -5.91 27.14 -26.32
N ILE A 114 -5.77 27.37 -27.63
CA ILE A 114 -6.47 28.43 -28.36
C ILE A 114 -7.59 27.78 -29.17
N VAL A 115 -8.83 28.17 -28.90
CA VAL A 115 -10.01 27.64 -29.59
C VAL A 115 -10.35 28.52 -30.79
N VAL A 116 -10.31 27.94 -31.99
CA VAL A 116 -10.64 28.63 -33.25
C VAL A 116 -12.15 28.65 -33.50
N GLN A 117 -12.88 27.64 -33.01
CA GLN A 117 -14.33 27.54 -33.08
C GLN A 117 -14.87 26.78 -31.85
N GLY A 118 -15.80 27.39 -31.11
CA GLY A 118 -16.38 26.81 -29.88
C GLY A 118 -16.02 27.59 -28.61
N THR A 119 -16.02 26.89 -27.47
CA THR A 119 -15.82 27.49 -26.13
C THR A 119 -14.39 27.31 -25.65
N SER A 120 -13.72 28.41 -25.32
CA SER A 120 -12.38 28.40 -24.73
C SER A 120 -12.35 27.79 -23.32
N PRO A 121 -11.21 27.24 -22.88
CA PRO A 121 -11.03 26.80 -21.51
C PRO A 121 -11.29 27.92 -20.49
N ASN A 122 -11.97 27.59 -19.40
CA ASN A 122 -12.16 28.51 -18.28
C ASN A 122 -10.89 28.55 -17.42
N ILE A 123 -9.96 29.43 -17.78
CA ILE A 123 -8.66 29.56 -17.10
C ILE A 123 -8.81 29.80 -15.58
N PRO A 124 -9.67 30.71 -15.10
CA PRO A 124 -9.90 30.88 -13.66
C PRO A 124 -10.34 29.60 -12.94
N ALA A 125 -11.20 28.78 -13.57
CA ALA A 125 -11.62 27.50 -12.98
C ALA A 125 -10.45 26.51 -12.91
N ILE A 126 -9.60 26.45 -13.95
CA ILE A 126 -8.41 25.59 -13.97
C ILE A 126 -7.41 26.02 -12.89
N GLU A 127 -7.19 27.32 -12.69
CA GLU A 127 -6.31 27.82 -11.63
C GLU A 127 -6.80 27.43 -10.23
N LYS A 128 -8.12 27.51 -10.00
CA LYS A 128 -8.72 27.04 -8.76
C LYS A 128 -8.50 25.54 -8.55
N ILE A 129 -8.70 24.73 -9.60
CA ILE A 129 -8.45 23.27 -9.56
C ILE A 129 -6.99 22.97 -9.21
N VAL A 130 -6.02 23.70 -9.80
CA VAL A 130 -4.59 23.56 -9.48
C VAL A 130 -4.29 23.97 -8.03
N ALA A 131 -4.93 25.02 -7.51
CA ALA A 131 -4.74 25.45 -6.12
C ALA A 131 -5.33 24.44 -5.13
N ASP A 132 -6.49 23.85 -5.44
CA ASP A 132 -7.11 22.84 -4.60
C ASP A 132 -6.35 21.50 -4.65
N SER A 133 -5.77 21.12 -5.80
CA SER A 133 -4.98 19.89 -5.90
C SER A 133 -3.73 19.92 -5.02
N LYS A 134 -3.07 21.07 -4.83
CA LYS A 134 -1.95 21.25 -3.89
C LYS A 134 -2.29 20.98 -2.42
N LYS A 135 -3.58 21.01 -2.07
CA LYS A 135 -4.03 20.69 -0.70
C LYS A 135 -4.17 19.19 -0.48
N VAL A 136 -4.24 18.40 -1.56
CA VAL A 136 -4.54 16.96 -1.52
C VAL A 136 -3.35 16.12 -1.99
N LEU A 137 -2.65 16.58 -3.03
CA LEU A 137 -1.50 15.95 -3.66
C LEU A 137 -0.26 16.81 -3.42
N ILE A 138 0.74 16.23 -2.74
CA ILE A 138 2.02 16.89 -2.46
C ILE A 138 2.85 16.89 -3.74
#